data_AF-A0A1S0U045-F1
#
_entry.id   AF-A0A1S0U045-F1
#
_cell.length_a   1.000
_cell.length_b   1.000
_cell.length_c   1.000
_cell.angle_alpha   90.00
_cell.angle_beta   90.00
_cell.angle_gamma   90.00
#
_symmetry.space_group_name_H-M   'P 1'
#
loop_
_entity.id
_entity.type
_entity.pdbx_description
1 polymer ?
#
loop_
_entity_poly.entity_id
_entity_poly.type
_entity_poly.pdbx_seq_one_letter_code
_entity_poly.pdbx_strand_id
1 'polypeptide(L)'
;MAMEQLVEMYNEIEDNHSWNSVYQEIDKQSCKEERKLKLTTKVAHSWENADRNRYRNVLAYDTSRVVLKRENSERSDYINASRLVVPTAKRNYILTQGPLSTTSNDFWQMVWEQNSTLIIMLNKLVEKGLPKCHDYFPSLSSPAREFDSFNVVLKDEQDFDDYVIRDLELLRKTGDILLEKDEPDGPFSRMVKHFHFTSWPDFGVPHSTAVFIGFLQKVRDTGLLSGKEPTVVHCSAGIGRSGTFVVADSVLSMVEQNVKKIDVTNLVIEMRRSRMGLIQTPQQLQFCWKTIADALRQGVITKNMKCDKEKFVSDKFGRDLLAVPNNHNNGETNEIPHLERSQANQMTTDLHSKSCSDLSPLRKRASTDSYETDKETKHAKRKKRIEGMRARLLKCESARKKWHHMTIGCTGIGCTCAAVAVAFAVYCIYRLTS
;
A
#
# COMPACT_ATOMS: atom_id res chain seq x y z
N MET A 1 -14.60 17.05 26.36
CA MET A 1 -13.56 16.18 26.94
C MET A 1 -12.66 15.54 25.88
N ALA A 2 -13.03 14.42 25.22
CA ALA A 2 -12.10 13.75 24.28
C ALA A 2 -11.76 14.59 23.03
N MET A 3 -12.76 15.31 22.49
CA MET A 3 -12.57 16.19 21.34
C MET A 3 -11.58 17.33 21.63
N GLU A 4 -11.78 18.02 22.76
CA GLU A 4 -10.91 19.12 23.19
C GLU A 4 -9.49 18.60 23.44
N GLN A 5 -9.35 17.46 24.13
CA GLN A 5 -8.05 16.81 24.38
C GLN A 5 -7.30 16.53 23.07
N LEU A 6 -7.97 15.99 22.04
CA LEU A 6 -7.33 15.68 20.75
C LEU A 6 -6.87 16.94 20.01
N VAL A 7 -7.67 18.00 20.05
CA VAL A 7 -7.33 19.29 19.41
C VAL A 7 -6.19 19.97 20.15
N GLU A 8 -6.19 19.93 21.49
CA GLU A 8 -5.12 20.47 22.33
C GLU A 8 -3.80 19.73 22.10
N MET A 9 -3.81 18.39 22.10
CA MET A 9 -2.62 17.58 21.81
C MET A 9 -2.07 17.86 20.40
N TYR A 10 -2.95 18.04 19.40
CA TYR A 10 -2.50 18.42 18.06
C TYR A 10 -1.78 19.77 18.06
N ASN A 11 -2.39 20.80 18.67
CA ASN A 11 -1.80 22.13 18.75
C ASN A 11 -0.46 22.11 19.50
N GLU A 12 -0.38 21.38 20.61
CA GLU A 12 0.87 21.24 21.38
C GLU A 12 2.00 20.63 20.53
N ILE A 13 1.74 19.56 19.79
CA ILE A 13 2.77 18.93 18.95
C ILE A 13 3.16 19.84 17.78
N GLU A 14 2.18 20.53 17.19
CA GLU A 14 2.37 21.47 16.07
C GLU A 14 3.21 22.67 16.50
N ASP A 15 2.83 23.35 17.59
CA ASP A 15 3.51 24.54 18.11
C ASP A 15 4.95 24.21 18.53
N ASN A 16 5.15 23.02 19.11
CA ASN A 16 6.48 22.52 19.47
C ASN A 16 7.27 21.93 18.29
N HIS A 17 6.74 21.94 17.06
CA HIS A 17 7.38 21.39 15.87
C HIS A 17 7.90 19.95 16.05
N SER A 18 7.17 19.16 16.84
CA SER A 18 7.67 17.90 17.43
C SER A 18 7.29 16.64 16.65
N TRP A 19 6.68 16.76 15.47
CA TRP A 19 6.23 15.63 14.65
C TRP A 19 7.29 14.58 14.35
N ASN A 20 8.54 15.01 14.09
CA ASN A 20 9.65 14.09 13.88
C ASN A 20 9.95 13.26 15.14
N SER A 21 9.95 13.89 16.31
CA SER A 21 10.22 13.21 17.59
C SER A 21 9.09 12.23 17.94
N VAL A 22 7.83 12.67 17.80
CA VAL A 22 6.66 11.80 18.02
C VAL A 22 6.68 10.60 17.08
N TYR A 23 6.97 10.82 15.80
CA TYR A 23 7.09 9.74 14.81
C TYR A 23 8.20 8.75 15.17
N GLN A 24 9.38 9.25 15.56
CA GLN A 24 10.50 8.40 15.98
C GLN A 24 10.17 7.56 17.22
N GLU A 25 9.43 8.13 18.17
CA GLU A 25 9.01 7.39 19.36
C GLU A 25 7.98 6.29 19.01
N ILE A 26 7.01 6.58 18.13
CA ILE A 26 6.11 5.56 17.58
C ILE A 26 6.91 4.43 16.94
N ASP A 27 7.92 4.75 16.13
CA ASP A 27 8.71 3.76 15.41
C ASP A 27 9.53 2.88 16.36
N LYS A 28 10.17 3.50 17.34
CA LYS A 28 10.94 2.83 18.39
C LYS A 28 10.06 1.89 19.23
N GLN A 29 8.89 2.35 19.66
CA GLN A 29 7.95 1.54 20.44
C GLN A 29 7.34 0.43 19.60
N SER A 30 7.01 0.69 18.33
CA SER A 30 6.53 -0.34 17.39
C SER A 30 7.57 -1.46 17.23
N CYS A 31 8.84 -1.11 17.02
CA CYS A 31 9.93 -2.09 16.95
C CYS A 31 10.08 -2.90 18.25
N LYS A 32 9.89 -2.25 19.41
CA LYS A 32 9.95 -2.93 20.72
C LYS A 32 8.79 -3.93 20.87
N GLU A 33 7.57 -3.54 20.51
CA GLU A 33 6.39 -4.41 20.58
C GLU A 33 6.49 -5.56 19.57
N GLU A 34 6.98 -5.32 18.36
CA GLU A 34 7.24 -6.36 17.35
C GLU A 34 8.17 -7.45 17.88
N ARG A 35 9.29 -7.07 18.50
CA ARG A 35 10.25 -8.01 19.12
C ARG A 35 9.64 -8.74 20.32
N LYS A 36 8.93 -8.00 21.18
CA LYS A 36 8.29 -8.54 22.38
C LYS A 36 7.24 -9.59 22.03
N LEU A 37 6.47 -9.36 20.97
CA LEU A 37 5.43 -10.27 20.48
C LEU A 37 5.96 -11.33 19.53
N LYS A 38 7.22 -11.25 19.13
CA LYS A 38 7.87 -12.15 18.18
C LYS A 38 7.08 -12.26 16.88
N LEU A 39 6.60 -11.13 16.36
CA LEU A 39 5.87 -11.11 15.09
C LEU A 39 6.81 -11.57 13.96
N THR A 40 6.34 -12.45 13.10
CA THR A 40 7.12 -13.02 11.99
C THR A 40 6.46 -12.77 10.65
N THR A 41 7.24 -12.84 9.58
CA THR A 41 6.80 -12.67 8.18
C THR A 41 7.24 -13.86 7.33
N LYS A 42 7.35 -15.05 7.93
CA LYS A 42 7.95 -16.23 7.29
C LYS A 42 7.19 -16.65 6.03
N VAL A 43 5.87 -16.61 6.07
CA VAL A 43 5.04 -16.97 4.90
C VAL A 43 5.24 -15.95 3.78
N ALA A 44 5.22 -14.66 4.12
CA ALA A 44 5.41 -13.59 3.16
C ALA A 44 6.82 -13.58 2.53
N HIS A 45 7.83 -13.99 3.30
CA HIS A 45 9.23 -14.04 2.88
C HIS A 45 9.61 -15.37 2.20
N SER A 46 8.69 -16.34 2.13
CA SER A 46 8.97 -17.61 1.47
C SER A 46 9.26 -17.39 -0.02
N TRP A 47 10.08 -18.25 -0.61
CA TRP A 47 10.50 -18.10 -2.01
C TRP A 47 9.30 -18.25 -2.96
N GLU A 48 8.28 -19.03 -2.59
CA GLU A 48 7.02 -19.19 -3.34
C GLU A 48 6.19 -17.91 -3.37
N ASN A 49 6.36 -17.03 -2.38
CA ASN A 49 5.53 -15.84 -2.17
C ASN A 49 6.25 -14.52 -2.44
N ALA A 50 7.57 -14.54 -2.62
CA ALA A 50 8.38 -13.34 -2.82
C ALA A 50 7.84 -12.44 -3.94
N ASP A 51 7.43 -13.03 -5.07
CA ASP A 51 6.90 -12.31 -6.25
C ASP A 51 5.43 -11.87 -6.10
N ARG A 52 4.76 -12.25 -5.00
CA ARG A 52 3.41 -11.76 -4.65
C ARG A 52 3.47 -10.45 -3.87
N ASN A 53 4.66 -10.01 -3.44
CA ASN A 53 4.90 -8.77 -2.72
C ASN A 53 5.32 -7.65 -3.66
N ARG A 54 4.56 -6.55 -3.69
CA ARG A 54 4.93 -5.37 -4.47
C ARG A 54 6.24 -4.75 -4.00
N TYR A 55 6.49 -4.80 -2.69
CA TYR A 55 7.71 -4.29 -2.06
C TYR A 55 8.31 -5.33 -1.12
N ARG A 56 9.60 -5.62 -1.29
CA ARG A 56 10.31 -6.64 -0.50
C ARG A 56 10.36 -6.35 1.00
N ASN A 57 10.28 -5.07 1.37
CA ASN A 57 10.34 -4.59 2.75
C ASN A 57 8.97 -4.28 3.36
N VAL A 58 7.86 -4.58 2.66
CA VAL A 58 6.51 -4.39 3.19
C VAL A 58 5.76 -5.71 3.12
N LEU A 59 5.76 -6.43 4.24
CA LEU A 59 5.26 -7.80 4.32
C LEU A 59 4.07 -7.88 5.28
N ALA A 60 3.22 -8.89 5.09
CA ALA A 60 2.17 -9.22 6.05
C ALA A 60 2.75 -10.07 7.18
N TYR A 61 2.40 -9.75 8.44
CA TYR A 61 2.74 -10.61 9.58
C TYR A 61 1.97 -11.93 9.53
N ASP A 62 2.61 -13.03 9.88
CA ASP A 62 2.03 -14.37 9.85
C ASP A 62 0.80 -14.49 10.76
N THR A 63 0.79 -13.76 11.88
CA THR A 63 -0.28 -13.78 12.89
C THR A 63 -1.56 -13.04 12.48
N SER A 64 -1.47 -12.11 11.53
CA SER A 64 -2.57 -11.23 11.12
C SER A 64 -2.88 -11.32 9.63
N ARG A 65 -2.08 -12.05 8.84
CA ARG A 65 -2.27 -12.15 7.39
C ARG A 65 -3.66 -12.69 7.07
N VAL A 66 -4.22 -12.24 5.95
CA VAL A 66 -5.37 -12.91 5.37
C VAL A 66 -4.89 -14.21 4.71
N VAL A 67 -5.62 -15.30 4.95
CA VAL A 67 -5.35 -16.64 4.42
C VAL A 67 -6.43 -16.96 3.42
N LEU A 68 -6.06 -17.17 2.15
CA LEU A 68 -6.99 -17.53 1.08
C LEU A 68 -7.33 -19.01 1.14
N LYS A 69 -8.59 -19.37 0.91
CA LYS A 69 -8.97 -20.79 0.77
C LYS A 69 -8.38 -21.34 -0.53
N ARG A 70 -7.88 -22.56 -0.49
CA ARG A 70 -7.30 -23.23 -1.66
C ARG A 70 -8.01 -24.56 -1.86
N GLU A 71 -8.49 -24.78 -3.08
CA GLU A 71 -9.14 -26.04 -3.48
C GLU A 71 -8.07 -27.12 -3.79
N ASN A 72 -6.88 -26.70 -4.23
CA ASN A 72 -5.71 -27.56 -4.46
C ASN A 72 -4.52 -27.07 -3.60
N SER A 73 -3.80 -27.99 -2.95
CA SER A 73 -2.67 -27.71 -2.05
C SER A 73 -1.43 -27.15 -2.75
N GLU A 74 -1.38 -27.16 -4.09
CA GLU A 74 -0.25 -26.65 -4.88
C GLU A 74 -0.20 -25.11 -4.99
N ARG A 75 -1.34 -24.42 -4.86
CA ARG A 75 -1.37 -22.94 -4.88
C ARG A 75 -1.17 -22.40 -3.47
N SER A 76 -0.18 -21.53 -3.27
CA SER A 76 0.05 -20.83 -2.01
C SER A 76 -1.19 -20.08 -1.51
N ASP A 77 -1.56 -20.22 -0.22
CA ASP A 77 -2.67 -19.51 0.45
C ASP A 77 -2.43 -18.00 0.66
N TYR A 78 -1.30 -17.49 0.17
CA TYR A 78 -0.77 -16.18 0.50
C TYR A 78 -1.31 -15.06 -0.38
N ILE A 79 -1.71 -14.00 0.30
CA ILE A 79 -1.88 -12.64 -0.23
C ILE A 79 -1.23 -11.65 0.75
N ASN A 80 -0.60 -10.59 0.24
CA ASN A 80 -0.03 -9.53 1.11
C ASN A 80 -1.15 -8.62 1.62
N ALA A 81 -1.87 -9.10 2.62
CA ALA A 81 -2.95 -8.42 3.29
C ALA A 81 -2.98 -8.79 4.77
N SER A 82 -3.38 -7.86 5.63
CA SER A 82 -3.45 -8.06 7.08
C SER A 82 -4.81 -7.63 7.60
N ARG A 83 -5.40 -8.43 8.49
CA ARG A 83 -6.60 -8.08 9.23
C ARG A 83 -6.26 -7.06 10.32
N LEU A 84 -7.08 -6.03 10.44
CA LEU A 84 -6.98 -5.03 11.49
C LEU A 84 -8.37 -4.77 12.08
N VAL A 85 -8.57 -5.19 13.33
CA VAL A 85 -9.81 -4.95 14.07
C VAL A 85 -9.54 -3.88 15.13
N VAL A 86 -10.41 -2.88 15.21
CA VAL A 86 -10.35 -1.81 16.21
C VAL A 86 -11.67 -1.82 16.97
N PRO A 87 -11.81 -2.64 18.03
CA PRO A 87 -13.09 -2.84 18.71
C PRO A 87 -13.66 -1.55 19.29
N THR A 88 -12.82 -0.70 19.87
CA THR A 88 -13.20 0.60 20.44
C THR A 88 -13.78 1.56 19.41
N ALA A 89 -13.34 1.45 18.15
CA ALA A 89 -13.86 2.23 17.04
C ALA A 89 -15.03 1.54 16.32
N LYS A 90 -15.38 0.30 16.69
CA LYS A 90 -16.28 -0.57 15.91
C LYS A 90 -15.88 -0.60 14.43
N ARG A 91 -14.61 -0.89 14.19
CA ARG A 91 -14.05 -0.98 12.84
C ARG A 91 -13.37 -2.33 12.60
N ASN A 92 -13.58 -2.83 11.39
CA ASN A 92 -12.95 -4.04 10.88
C ASN A 92 -12.38 -3.74 9.49
N TYR A 93 -11.08 -3.92 9.32
CA TYR A 93 -10.37 -3.61 8.09
C TYR A 93 -9.55 -4.79 7.60
N ILE A 94 -9.31 -4.80 6.30
CA ILE A 94 -8.20 -5.50 5.67
C ILE A 94 -7.30 -4.47 5.01
N LEU A 95 -6.05 -4.42 5.45
CA LEU A 95 -5.02 -3.55 4.87
C LEU A 95 -4.17 -4.36 3.90
N THR A 96 -4.10 -3.95 2.64
CA THR A 96 -3.38 -4.69 1.59
C THR A 96 -2.62 -3.76 0.65
N GLN A 97 -1.65 -4.31 -0.09
CA GLN A 97 -0.95 -3.59 -1.15
C GLN A 97 -1.88 -3.34 -2.35
N GLY A 98 -1.51 -2.39 -3.22
CA GLY A 98 -2.11 -2.25 -4.53
C GLY A 98 -1.86 -3.53 -5.33
N PRO A 99 -2.90 -4.25 -5.81
CA PRO A 99 -2.74 -5.54 -6.48
C PRO A 99 -1.72 -5.49 -7.61
N LEU A 100 -1.01 -6.60 -7.81
CA LEU A 100 -0.17 -6.82 -8.98
C LEU A 100 -1.04 -7.47 -10.08
N SER A 101 -0.57 -7.45 -11.32
CA SER A 101 -1.23 -8.20 -12.40
C SER A 101 -1.39 -9.69 -12.01
N THR A 102 -0.34 -10.25 -11.40
CA THR A 102 -0.28 -11.65 -10.94
C THR A 102 -1.09 -11.95 -9.68
N THR A 103 -1.55 -10.93 -8.94
CA THR A 103 -2.29 -11.11 -7.67
C THR A 103 -3.69 -10.50 -7.69
N SER A 104 -4.15 -9.98 -8.83
CA SER A 104 -5.47 -9.37 -8.94
C SER A 104 -6.60 -10.39 -8.75
N ASN A 105 -6.44 -11.63 -9.25
CA ASN A 105 -7.41 -12.69 -8.97
C ASN A 105 -7.46 -13.05 -7.48
N ASP A 106 -6.29 -13.17 -6.82
CA ASP A 106 -6.20 -13.42 -5.38
C ASP A 106 -6.83 -12.27 -4.55
N PHE A 107 -6.71 -11.02 -5.01
CA PHE A 107 -7.38 -9.87 -4.40
C PHE A 107 -8.90 -10.00 -4.45
N TRP A 108 -9.47 -10.33 -5.60
CA TRP A 108 -10.92 -10.53 -5.71
C TRP A 108 -11.40 -11.78 -4.96
N GLN A 109 -10.58 -12.83 -4.91
CA GLN A 109 -10.83 -13.98 -4.05
C GLN A 109 -10.88 -13.58 -2.58
N MET A 110 -9.96 -12.72 -2.12
CA MET A 110 -9.96 -12.18 -0.76
C MET A 110 -11.26 -11.39 -0.48
N VAL A 111 -11.63 -10.46 -1.37
CA VAL A 111 -12.86 -9.67 -1.25
C VAL A 111 -14.09 -10.59 -1.14
N TRP A 112 -14.15 -11.63 -1.98
CA TRP A 112 -15.19 -12.63 -1.96
C TRP A 112 -15.21 -13.41 -0.64
N GLU A 113 -14.12 -14.06 -0.25
CA GLU A 113 -14.08 -14.92 0.94
C GLU A 113 -14.32 -14.17 2.25
N GLN A 114 -13.97 -12.88 2.29
CA GLN A 114 -14.15 -12.03 3.46
C GLN A 114 -15.51 -11.32 3.46
N ASN A 115 -16.36 -11.54 2.45
CA ASN A 115 -17.63 -10.86 2.25
C ASN A 115 -17.50 -9.32 2.26
N SER A 116 -16.35 -8.80 1.81
CA SER A 116 -16.09 -7.36 1.83
C SER A 116 -16.97 -6.63 0.82
N THR A 117 -17.72 -5.64 1.29
CA THR A 117 -18.64 -4.84 0.46
C THR A 117 -18.12 -3.43 0.14
N LEU A 118 -16.99 -3.04 0.74
CA LEU A 118 -16.37 -1.72 0.58
C LEU A 118 -14.87 -1.86 0.33
N ILE A 119 -14.39 -1.18 -0.73
CA ILE A 119 -12.98 -1.03 -1.07
C ILE A 119 -12.62 0.46 -1.08
N ILE A 120 -11.49 0.81 -0.46
CA ILE A 120 -10.93 2.16 -0.40
C ILE A 120 -9.53 2.14 -1.02
N MET A 121 -9.39 2.78 -2.18
CA MET A 121 -8.17 2.91 -2.96
C MET A 121 -7.62 4.33 -2.85
N LEU A 122 -6.40 4.48 -2.33
CA LEU A 122 -5.81 5.78 -1.98
C LEU A 122 -4.60 6.16 -2.85
N ASN A 123 -4.53 5.66 -4.08
CA ASN A 123 -3.44 5.97 -5.02
C ASN A 123 -3.90 5.92 -6.46
N LYS A 124 -3.18 6.60 -7.35
CA LYS A 124 -3.36 6.42 -8.81
C LYS A 124 -2.71 5.10 -9.23
N LEU A 125 -3.12 4.56 -10.38
CA LEU A 125 -2.49 3.37 -10.97
C LEU A 125 -1.01 3.63 -11.27
N VAL A 126 -0.72 4.80 -11.82
CA VAL A 126 0.63 5.28 -12.15
C VAL A 126 0.83 6.66 -11.53
N GLU A 127 1.99 6.86 -10.91
CA GLU A 127 2.39 8.07 -10.21
C GLU A 127 3.82 8.42 -10.63
N LYS A 128 4.01 9.61 -11.25
CA LYS A 128 5.28 10.03 -11.88
C LYS A 128 5.91 8.96 -12.78
N GLY A 129 5.08 8.29 -13.59
CA GLY A 129 5.52 7.24 -14.52
C GLY A 129 5.84 5.89 -13.86
N LEU A 130 5.69 5.76 -12.53
CA LEU A 130 5.92 4.50 -11.81
C LEU A 130 4.59 3.80 -11.50
N PRO A 131 4.46 2.49 -11.78
CA PRO A 131 3.27 1.73 -11.45
C PRO A 131 3.14 1.54 -9.93
N LYS A 132 2.01 1.98 -9.37
CA LYS A 132 1.66 1.87 -7.94
C LYS A 132 0.56 0.84 -7.69
N CYS A 133 -0.30 0.60 -8.66
CA CYS A 133 -1.37 -0.40 -8.58
C CYS A 133 -1.69 -0.90 -9.98
N HIS A 134 -2.01 -2.19 -10.10
CA HIS A 134 -2.59 -2.74 -11.32
C HIS A 134 -4.04 -2.27 -11.49
N ASP A 135 -4.53 -2.21 -12.72
CA ASP A 135 -5.91 -1.84 -13.08
C ASP A 135 -6.87 -3.02 -12.84
N TYR A 136 -6.98 -3.44 -11.57
CA TYR A 136 -7.76 -4.60 -11.15
C TYR A 136 -9.29 -4.37 -11.18
N PHE A 137 -9.77 -3.22 -11.64
CA PHE A 137 -11.18 -2.83 -11.65
C PHE A 137 -11.62 -2.32 -13.03
N PRO A 138 -12.93 -2.41 -13.37
CA PRO A 138 -13.46 -1.90 -14.63
C PRO A 138 -13.54 -0.37 -14.64
N SER A 139 -13.61 0.20 -15.84
CA SER A 139 -13.79 1.63 -16.08
C SER A 139 -14.93 1.84 -17.07
N LEU A 140 -15.40 3.07 -17.26
CA LEU A 140 -16.42 3.38 -18.27
C LEU A 140 -16.02 2.91 -19.68
N SER A 141 -14.73 2.95 -20.02
CA SER A 141 -14.19 2.46 -21.30
C SER A 141 -14.09 0.94 -21.40
N SER A 142 -14.09 0.22 -20.27
CA SER A 142 -14.00 -1.23 -20.17
C SER A 142 -14.88 -1.69 -19.00
N PRO A 143 -16.21 -1.76 -19.19
CA PRO A 143 -17.18 -1.92 -18.10
C PRO A 143 -17.14 -3.28 -17.43
N ALA A 144 -16.35 -4.23 -17.95
CA ALA A 144 -16.05 -5.49 -17.31
C ALA A 144 -14.54 -5.73 -17.23
N ARG A 145 -14.10 -6.39 -16.16
CA ARG A 145 -12.75 -6.97 -16.02
C ARG A 145 -12.87 -8.45 -15.69
N GLU A 146 -12.15 -9.27 -16.44
CA GLU A 146 -12.10 -10.71 -16.23
C GLU A 146 -10.80 -11.13 -15.54
N PHE A 147 -10.94 -12.03 -14.57
CA PHE A 147 -9.87 -12.71 -13.85
C PHE A 147 -10.10 -14.21 -13.90
N ASP A 148 -9.13 -15.03 -13.48
CA ASP A 148 -9.20 -16.50 -13.54
C ASP A 148 -10.53 -17.05 -12.98
N SER A 149 -10.95 -16.56 -11.81
CA SER A 149 -12.11 -17.09 -11.06
C SER A 149 -13.23 -16.06 -10.87
N PHE A 150 -13.05 -14.83 -11.34
CA PHE A 150 -13.96 -13.73 -11.09
C PHE A 150 -14.16 -12.84 -12.31
N ASN A 151 -15.36 -12.31 -12.47
CA ASN A 151 -15.67 -11.20 -13.36
C ASN A 151 -16.15 -10.01 -12.52
N VAL A 152 -15.67 -8.82 -12.83
CA VAL A 152 -16.04 -7.58 -12.12
C VAL A 152 -16.67 -6.64 -13.11
N VAL A 153 -17.93 -6.30 -12.87
CA VAL A 153 -18.73 -5.48 -13.77
C VAL A 153 -19.02 -4.13 -13.13
N LEU A 154 -18.80 -3.04 -13.87
CA LEU A 154 -19.18 -1.70 -13.46
C LEU A 154 -20.69 -1.51 -13.63
N LYS A 155 -21.37 -1.10 -12.57
CA LYS A 155 -22.81 -0.80 -12.59
C LYS A 155 -23.10 0.69 -12.59
N ASP A 156 -22.33 1.45 -11.80
CA ASP A 156 -22.41 2.90 -11.73
C ASP A 156 -21.02 3.49 -11.48
N GLU A 157 -20.76 4.68 -12.01
CA GLU A 157 -19.56 5.46 -11.72
C GLU A 157 -19.95 6.93 -11.51
N GLN A 158 -19.53 7.49 -10.37
CA GLN A 158 -19.67 8.89 -10.04
C GLN A 158 -18.28 9.50 -9.97
N ASP A 159 -18.00 10.40 -10.92
CA ASP A 159 -16.74 11.12 -11.02
C ASP A 159 -16.83 12.45 -10.27
N PHE A 160 -15.90 12.68 -9.35
CA PHE A 160 -15.71 13.93 -8.62
C PHE A 160 -14.27 14.40 -8.84
N ASP A 161 -14.01 15.69 -8.63
CA ASP A 161 -12.69 16.29 -8.90
C ASP A 161 -11.51 15.53 -8.24
N ASP A 162 -11.72 15.03 -7.01
CA ASP A 162 -10.66 14.46 -6.19
C ASP A 162 -10.80 12.95 -5.90
N TYR A 163 -11.91 12.35 -6.32
CA TYR A 163 -12.19 10.95 -6.10
C TYR A 163 -13.26 10.41 -7.04
N VAL A 164 -13.22 9.11 -7.27
CA VAL A 164 -14.23 8.39 -8.06
C VAL A 164 -14.92 7.37 -7.17
N ILE A 165 -16.23 7.24 -7.29
CA ILE A 165 -17.02 6.20 -6.62
C ILE A 165 -17.57 5.28 -7.68
N ARG A 166 -17.40 3.96 -7.49
CA ARG A 166 -17.94 2.94 -8.38
C ARG A 166 -18.80 1.97 -7.61
N ASP A 167 -19.94 1.60 -8.19
CA ASP A 167 -20.68 0.42 -7.79
C ASP A 167 -20.30 -0.72 -8.71
N LEU A 168 -19.70 -1.75 -8.12
CA LEU A 168 -19.18 -2.91 -8.81
C LEU A 168 -20.03 -4.14 -8.47
N GLU A 169 -20.27 -4.99 -9.45
CA GLU A 169 -20.80 -6.33 -9.25
C GLU A 169 -19.67 -7.35 -9.43
N LEU A 170 -19.37 -8.07 -8.35
CA LEU A 170 -18.40 -9.15 -8.33
C LEU A 170 -19.12 -10.47 -8.58
N LEU A 171 -18.79 -11.12 -9.70
CA LEU A 171 -19.32 -12.40 -10.13
C LEU A 171 -18.25 -13.47 -9.94
N ARG A 172 -18.56 -14.54 -9.20
CA ARG A 172 -17.70 -15.72 -9.16
C ARG A 172 -17.98 -16.58 -10.39
N LYS A 173 -16.92 -16.94 -11.14
CA LYS A 173 -17.02 -17.93 -12.21
C LYS A 173 -17.27 -19.30 -11.55
N THR A 174 -18.47 -19.84 -11.71
CA THR A 174 -18.70 -21.25 -11.42
C THR A 174 -17.89 -22.03 -12.46
N GLY A 175 -17.01 -22.93 -12.05
CA GLY A 175 -16.37 -23.84 -13.00
C GLY A 175 -17.43 -24.67 -13.73
N ASP A 176 -17.05 -25.37 -14.81
CA ASP A 176 -17.85 -26.38 -15.53
C ASP A 176 -18.17 -27.62 -14.64
N ILE A 177 -18.58 -27.39 -13.40
CA ILE A 177 -19.17 -28.38 -12.51
C ILE A 177 -20.64 -28.04 -12.52
N LEU A 178 -21.40 -28.91 -13.17
CA LEU A 178 -22.83 -29.10 -12.97
C LEU A 178 -23.08 -29.24 -11.46
N LEU A 179 -23.26 -28.11 -10.77
CA LEU A 179 -23.93 -28.15 -9.49
C LEU A 179 -25.38 -28.42 -9.81
N GLU A 180 -25.75 -29.68 -9.57
CA GLU A 180 -27.12 -30.10 -9.39
C GLU A 180 -27.85 -29.03 -8.60
N LYS A 181 -28.92 -28.53 -9.22
CA LYS A 181 -29.88 -27.60 -8.65
C LYS A 181 -30.28 -28.12 -7.26
N ASP A 182 -29.86 -27.45 -6.19
CA ASP A 182 -30.49 -27.50 -4.87
C ASP A 182 -29.92 -26.41 -3.91
N GLU A 183 -29.60 -25.21 -4.43
CA GLU A 183 -29.47 -23.99 -3.61
C GLU A 183 -30.42 -22.92 -4.18
N PRO A 184 -31.32 -22.30 -3.41
CA PRO A 184 -32.42 -21.49 -3.94
C PRO A 184 -32.04 -20.12 -4.52
N ASP A 185 -30.79 -19.67 -4.39
CA ASP A 185 -30.40 -18.28 -4.62
C ASP A 185 -29.41 -18.11 -5.78
N GLY A 186 -29.93 -18.03 -7.02
CA GLY A 186 -29.37 -17.28 -8.16
C GLY A 186 -27.88 -17.43 -8.54
N PRO A 187 -27.39 -16.66 -9.54
CA PRO A 187 -25.96 -16.51 -9.75
C PRO A 187 -25.34 -15.83 -8.52
N PHE A 188 -24.26 -16.40 -7.96
CA PHE A 188 -23.52 -15.84 -6.83
C PHE A 188 -22.84 -14.51 -7.23
N SER A 189 -23.59 -13.42 -7.22
CA SER A 189 -23.13 -12.05 -7.44
C SER A 189 -23.11 -11.26 -6.13
N ARG A 190 -22.15 -10.36 -5.97
CA ARG A 190 -22.08 -9.47 -4.80
C ARG A 190 -21.79 -8.04 -5.21
N MET A 191 -22.52 -7.10 -4.62
CA MET A 191 -22.25 -5.68 -4.80
C MET A 191 -21.07 -5.24 -3.93
N VAL A 192 -20.13 -4.53 -4.54
CA VAL A 192 -18.95 -3.96 -3.89
C VAL A 192 -18.86 -2.48 -4.26
N LYS A 193 -18.90 -1.61 -3.26
CA LYS A 193 -18.67 -0.18 -3.44
C LYS A 193 -17.17 0.09 -3.43
N HIS A 194 -16.67 0.80 -4.43
CA HIS A 194 -15.26 1.13 -4.60
C HIS A 194 -15.08 2.65 -4.55
N PHE A 195 -14.35 3.12 -3.55
CA PHE A 195 -13.97 4.52 -3.41
C PHE A 195 -12.51 4.69 -3.80
N HIS A 196 -12.26 5.52 -4.80
CA HIS A 196 -10.92 5.79 -5.32
C HIS A 196 -10.55 7.24 -5.11
N PHE A 197 -9.74 7.53 -4.10
CA PHE A 197 -9.19 8.86 -3.88
C PHE A 197 -8.02 9.10 -4.85
N THR A 198 -8.21 10.02 -5.80
CA THR A 198 -7.29 10.25 -6.92
C THR A 198 -6.35 11.43 -6.67
N SER A 199 -6.68 12.34 -5.76
CA SER A 199 -5.89 13.55 -5.50
C SER A 199 -4.77 13.43 -4.46
N TRP A 200 -4.49 12.23 -3.94
CA TRP A 200 -3.33 12.08 -3.04
C TRP A 200 -2.02 12.22 -3.84
N PRO A 201 -1.12 13.16 -3.47
CA PRO A 201 0.12 13.36 -4.22
C PRO A 201 1.13 12.21 -4.08
N ASP A 202 1.95 12.04 -5.10
CA ASP A 202 3.00 11.01 -5.16
C ASP A 202 4.04 11.14 -4.04
N PHE A 203 4.33 12.38 -3.62
CA PHE A 203 5.21 12.71 -2.49
C PHE A 203 4.46 13.55 -1.47
N GLY A 204 4.67 13.26 -0.19
CA GLY A 204 4.07 14.00 0.91
C GLY A 204 2.60 13.65 1.14
N VAL A 205 1.81 14.69 1.39
CA VAL A 205 0.42 14.63 1.84
C VAL A 205 -0.41 15.66 1.06
N PRO A 206 -1.74 15.50 0.99
CA PRO A 206 -2.60 16.53 0.39
C PRO A 206 -2.35 17.90 1.03
N HIS A 207 -2.36 18.96 0.22
CA HIS A 207 -2.13 20.34 0.71
C HIS A 207 -3.24 20.84 1.65
N SER A 208 -4.45 20.29 1.51
CA SER A 208 -5.60 20.61 2.34
C SER A 208 -6.22 19.35 2.90
N THR A 209 -6.64 19.43 4.16
CA THR A 209 -7.43 18.40 4.84
C THR A 209 -8.88 18.40 4.39
N ALA A 210 -9.41 19.51 3.85
CA ALA A 210 -10.83 19.66 3.52
C ALA A 210 -11.31 18.61 2.51
N VAL A 211 -10.56 18.39 1.43
CA VAL A 211 -10.87 17.40 0.39
C VAL A 211 -10.87 15.98 0.98
N PHE A 212 -9.86 15.67 1.79
CA PHE A 212 -9.74 14.35 2.42
C PHE A 212 -10.83 14.10 3.46
N ILE A 213 -11.22 15.12 4.23
CA ILE A 213 -12.35 15.07 5.16
C ILE A 213 -13.65 14.86 4.40
N GLY A 214 -13.88 15.57 3.29
CA GLY A 214 -15.07 15.40 2.45
C GLY A 214 -15.16 13.98 1.86
N PHE A 215 -14.04 13.43 1.38
CA PHE A 215 -13.96 12.03 0.96
C PHE A 215 -14.28 11.07 2.12
N LEU A 216 -13.66 11.27 3.29
CA LEU A 216 -13.88 10.44 4.47
C LEU A 216 -15.35 10.47 4.93
N GLN A 217 -15.98 11.63 4.94
CA GLN A 217 -17.42 11.79 5.19
C GLN A 217 -18.24 10.98 4.19
N LYS A 218 -17.97 11.13 2.89
CA LYS A 218 -18.70 10.43 1.84
C LYS A 218 -18.60 8.91 1.99
N VAL A 219 -17.45 8.39 2.42
CA VAL A 219 -17.29 6.97 2.77
C VAL A 219 -18.13 6.62 4.00
N ARG A 220 -18.07 7.41 5.08
CA ARG A 220 -18.80 7.17 6.34
C ARG A 220 -20.32 7.21 6.16
N ASP A 221 -20.83 8.09 5.31
CA ASP A 221 -22.26 8.25 4.99
C ASP A 221 -22.87 6.97 4.37
N THR A 222 -22.05 6.06 3.83
CA THR A 222 -22.52 4.75 3.34
C THR A 222 -22.98 3.82 4.47
N GLY A 223 -22.53 4.05 5.71
CA GLY A 223 -22.73 3.15 6.84
C GLY A 223 -21.90 1.85 6.80
N LEU A 224 -21.24 1.54 5.68
CA LEU A 224 -20.54 0.26 5.47
C LEU A 224 -19.30 0.07 6.36
N LEU A 225 -18.65 1.17 6.77
CA LEU A 225 -17.50 1.13 7.69
C LEU A 225 -17.84 0.55 9.08
N SER A 226 -19.10 0.65 9.49
CA SER A 226 -19.60 0.11 10.77
C SER A 226 -20.12 -1.33 10.64
N GLY A 227 -20.03 -1.93 9.44
CA GLY A 227 -20.43 -3.30 9.17
C GLY A 227 -19.58 -4.34 9.89
N LYS A 228 -20.05 -5.60 9.89
CA LYS A 228 -19.28 -6.72 10.47
C LYS A 228 -18.16 -7.15 9.52
N GLU A 229 -18.44 -7.06 8.23
CA GLU A 229 -17.56 -7.41 7.13
C GLU A 229 -16.39 -6.41 7.06
N PRO A 230 -15.15 -6.88 6.84
CA PRO A 230 -14.01 -5.99 6.80
C PRO A 230 -14.03 -5.10 5.56
N THR A 231 -13.77 -3.81 5.77
CA THR A 231 -13.50 -2.87 4.68
C THR A 231 -12.07 -3.07 4.17
N VAL A 232 -11.91 -3.27 2.86
CA VAL A 232 -10.59 -3.41 2.24
C VAL A 232 -10.03 -2.02 1.97
N VAL A 233 -8.87 -1.71 2.54
CA VAL A 233 -8.19 -0.42 2.36
C VAL A 233 -6.81 -0.68 1.78
N HIS A 234 -6.49 -0.02 0.67
CA HIS A 234 -5.18 -0.14 0.05
C HIS A 234 -4.67 1.19 -0.51
N CYS A 235 -3.36 1.23 -0.73
CA CYS A 235 -2.69 2.25 -1.52
C CYS A 235 -1.69 1.52 -2.43
N SER A 236 -0.45 1.99 -2.56
CA SER A 236 0.61 1.22 -3.22
C SER A 236 1.13 0.09 -2.32
N ALA A 237 1.72 0.42 -1.18
CA ALA A 237 2.27 -0.57 -0.23
C ALA A 237 1.25 -1.07 0.80
N GLY A 238 0.13 -0.35 0.95
CA GLY A 238 -0.91 -0.68 1.93
C GLY A 238 -0.57 -0.29 3.37
N ILE A 239 0.31 0.71 3.57
CA ILE A 239 0.75 1.10 4.93
C ILE A 239 0.80 2.62 5.16
N GLY A 240 1.30 3.45 4.23
CA GLY A 240 1.37 4.90 4.40
C GLY A 240 -0.01 5.58 4.38
N ARG A 241 -0.54 5.84 3.17
CA ARG A 241 -1.86 6.48 2.98
C ARG A 241 -3.00 5.69 3.61
N SER A 242 -2.93 4.35 3.48
CA SER A 242 -3.88 3.43 4.13
C SER A 242 -3.86 3.58 5.65
N GLY A 243 -2.68 3.71 6.27
CA GLY A 243 -2.53 3.96 7.70
C GLY A 243 -3.16 5.28 8.12
N THR A 244 -2.90 6.36 7.37
CA THR A 244 -3.54 7.66 7.63
C THR A 244 -5.06 7.59 7.58
N PHE A 245 -5.63 6.91 6.58
CA PHE A 245 -7.08 6.75 6.48
C PHE A 245 -7.66 5.99 7.67
N VAL A 246 -7.14 4.79 7.98
CA VAL A 246 -7.74 3.95 9.04
C VAL A 246 -7.55 4.54 10.43
N VAL A 247 -6.46 5.27 10.68
CA VAL A 247 -6.23 5.95 11.96
C VAL A 247 -7.21 7.12 12.10
N ALA A 248 -7.32 7.99 11.09
CA ALA A 248 -8.25 9.12 11.12
C ALA A 248 -9.70 8.64 11.30
N ASP A 249 -10.13 7.66 10.51
CA ASP A 249 -11.50 7.11 10.61
C ASP A 249 -11.78 6.48 11.99
N SER A 250 -10.83 5.71 12.51
CA SER A 250 -10.97 5.03 13.80
C SER A 250 -11.07 6.03 14.95
N VAL A 251 -10.25 7.09 14.95
CA VAL A 251 -10.31 8.12 15.99
C VAL A 251 -11.63 8.88 15.94
N LEU A 252 -12.09 9.29 14.75
CA LEU A 252 -13.39 9.95 14.62
C LEU A 252 -14.54 9.04 15.07
N SER A 253 -14.49 7.75 14.74
CA SER A 253 -15.46 6.77 15.23
C SER A 253 -15.41 6.61 16.76
N MET A 254 -14.21 6.54 17.36
CA MET A 254 -14.06 6.46 18.82
C MET A 254 -14.65 7.68 19.54
N VAL A 255 -14.54 8.88 18.95
CA VAL A 255 -15.20 10.07 19.47
C VAL A 255 -16.73 9.93 19.40
N GLU A 256 -17.29 9.45 18.30
CA GLU A 256 -18.73 9.15 18.17
C GLU A 256 -19.21 8.08 19.15
N GLN A 257 -18.37 7.09 19.48
CA GLN A 257 -18.65 6.09 20.51
C GLN A 257 -18.48 6.61 21.94
N ASN A 258 -18.26 7.92 22.14
CA ASN A 258 -18.07 8.57 23.43
C ASN A 258 -16.88 8.03 24.25
N VAL A 259 -15.82 7.57 23.58
CA VAL A 259 -14.58 7.16 24.25
C VAL A 259 -13.95 8.36 24.93
N LYS A 260 -13.79 8.30 26.27
CA LYS A 260 -13.38 9.46 27.08
C LYS A 260 -11.94 9.93 26.86
N LYS A 261 -11.02 9.01 26.58
CA LYS A 261 -9.59 9.27 26.40
C LYS A 261 -9.09 8.48 25.19
N ILE A 262 -8.49 9.18 24.24
CA ILE A 262 -7.97 8.57 23.01
C ILE A 262 -6.49 8.92 22.91
N ASP A 263 -5.64 7.90 22.90
CA ASP A 263 -4.21 8.03 22.65
C ASP A 263 -3.93 7.58 21.21
N VAL A 264 -3.85 8.54 20.29
CA VAL A 264 -3.64 8.25 18.86
C VAL A 264 -2.26 7.64 18.63
N THR A 265 -1.24 8.04 19.39
CA THR A 265 0.13 7.51 19.30
C THR A 265 0.14 6.03 19.66
N ASN A 266 -0.45 5.66 20.79
CA ASN A 266 -0.59 4.26 21.20
C ASN A 266 -1.49 3.48 20.23
N LEU A 267 -2.56 4.09 19.72
CA LEU A 267 -3.41 3.46 18.69
C LEU A 267 -2.61 3.08 17.44
N VAL A 268 -1.74 3.96 16.95
CA VAL A 268 -0.87 3.66 15.80
C VAL A 268 0.09 2.51 16.13
N ILE A 269 0.71 2.51 17.31
CA ILE A 269 1.59 1.42 17.76
C ILE A 269 0.82 0.10 17.81
N GLU A 270 -0.41 0.09 18.33
CA GLU A 270 -1.27 -1.08 18.40
C GLU A 270 -1.65 -1.59 17.01
N MET A 271 -2.08 -0.70 16.10
CA MET A 271 -2.40 -1.06 14.72
C MET A 271 -1.17 -1.61 13.98
N ARG A 272 0.04 -1.11 14.29
CA ARG A 272 1.30 -1.61 13.72
C ARG A 272 1.63 -3.05 14.13
N ARG A 273 1.00 -3.60 15.19
CA ARG A 273 1.09 -5.03 15.56
C ARG A 273 0.36 -5.92 14.55
N SER A 274 -0.67 -5.40 13.88
CA SER A 274 -1.39 -6.10 12.81
C SER A 274 -0.72 -5.93 11.46
N ARG A 275 -0.23 -4.72 11.12
CA ARG A 275 0.49 -4.49 9.86
C ARG A 275 1.60 -3.46 10.07
N MET A 276 2.83 -3.84 9.73
CA MET A 276 4.00 -2.99 9.92
C MET A 276 3.89 -1.63 9.22
N GLY A 277 4.56 -0.62 9.79
CA GLY A 277 4.84 0.64 9.09
C GLY A 277 3.62 1.48 8.72
N LEU A 278 2.47 1.30 9.39
CA LEU A 278 1.33 2.19 9.22
C LEU A 278 1.72 3.63 9.55
N ILE A 279 1.35 4.57 8.65
CA ILE A 279 1.88 5.93 8.62
C ILE A 279 3.40 5.88 8.45
N GLN A 280 3.91 6.10 7.24
CA GLN A 280 5.33 5.86 6.89
C GLN A 280 6.24 7.08 7.09
N THR A 281 5.67 8.26 7.32
CA THR A 281 6.44 9.51 7.40
C THR A 281 5.89 10.44 8.47
N PRO A 282 6.72 11.32 9.06
CA PRO A 282 6.28 12.37 9.97
C PRO A 282 5.20 13.28 9.34
N GLN A 283 5.31 13.58 8.04
CA GLN A 283 4.32 14.39 7.32
C GLN A 283 2.96 13.71 7.25
N GLN A 284 2.92 12.38 7.04
CA GLN A 284 1.67 11.60 7.10
C GLN A 284 1.09 11.56 8.51
N LEU A 285 1.92 11.52 9.55
CA LEU A 285 1.47 11.58 10.94
C LEU A 285 0.84 12.94 11.24
N GLN A 286 1.54 14.02 10.92
CA GLN A 286 1.03 15.39 11.05
C GLN A 286 -0.29 15.56 10.29
N PHE A 287 -0.34 15.15 9.03
CA PHE A 287 -1.56 15.24 8.22
C PHE A 287 -2.72 14.42 8.80
N CYS A 288 -2.44 13.22 9.33
CA CYS A 288 -3.44 12.40 10.00
C CYS A 288 -4.05 13.13 11.20
N TRP A 289 -3.20 13.67 12.09
CA TRP A 289 -3.65 14.44 13.24
C TRP A 289 -4.36 15.73 12.85
N LYS A 290 -3.84 16.46 11.87
CA LYS A 290 -4.48 17.67 11.34
C LYS A 290 -5.86 17.36 10.78
N THR A 291 -6.01 16.26 10.04
CA THR A 291 -7.31 15.79 9.52
C THR A 291 -8.29 15.54 10.66
N ILE A 292 -7.85 14.85 11.72
CA ILE A 292 -8.68 14.60 12.91
C ILE A 292 -9.10 15.94 13.53
N ALA A 293 -8.15 16.80 13.88
CA ALA A 293 -8.42 18.07 14.54
C ALA A 293 -9.36 18.97 13.71
N ASP A 294 -9.15 19.07 12.41
CA ASP A 294 -9.99 19.87 11.52
C ASP A 294 -11.40 19.28 11.37
N ALA A 295 -11.54 17.95 11.27
CA ALA A 295 -12.84 17.29 11.23
C ALA A 295 -13.62 17.50 12.54
N LEU A 296 -12.93 17.48 13.68
CA LEU A 296 -13.52 17.80 14.98
C LEU A 296 -14.02 19.25 15.04
N ARG A 297 -13.20 20.21 14.61
CA ARG A 297 -13.54 21.64 14.57
C ARG A 297 -14.73 21.95 13.64
N GLN A 298 -14.81 21.28 12.49
CA GLN A 298 -15.90 21.42 11.52
C GLN A 298 -17.21 20.78 11.98
N GLY A 299 -17.23 20.06 13.11
CA GLY A 299 -18.42 19.36 13.58
C GLY A 299 -18.84 18.21 12.67
N VAL A 300 -17.89 17.60 11.95
CA VAL A 300 -18.14 16.43 11.08
C VAL A 300 -18.79 15.27 11.84
N ILE A 301 -18.60 15.23 13.15
CA ILE A 301 -19.10 14.25 14.09
C ILE A 301 -20.55 14.53 14.56
N THR A 302 -21.08 15.75 14.42
CA THR A 302 -22.33 16.13 15.11
C THR A 302 -23.61 15.80 14.35
N LYS A 303 -23.55 15.37 13.08
CA LYS A 303 -24.78 15.08 12.30
C LYS A 303 -25.52 13.80 12.69
N ASN A 304 -24.89 12.88 13.43
CA ASN A 304 -25.54 11.65 13.91
C ASN A 304 -25.94 11.67 15.38
N MET A 305 -25.81 12.81 16.07
CA MET A 305 -26.10 12.91 17.52
C MET A 305 -27.51 13.43 17.87
N LYS A 306 -28.44 13.45 16.91
CA LYS A 306 -29.89 13.60 17.18
C LYS A 306 -30.72 12.72 16.25
N CYS A 307 -31.15 11.57 16.77
CA CYS A 307 -32.44 10.97 16.39
C CYS A 307 -33.12 10.49 17.66
N ASP A 308 -33.38 11.43 18.58
CA ASP A 308 -34.56 11.31 19.43
C ASP A 308 -35.71 11.92 18.63
N LYS A 309 -36.63 11.05 18.23
CA LYS A 309 -37.87 11.41 17.55
C LYS A 309 -38.72 12.26 18.49
N GLU A 310 -38.67 13.58 18.33
CA GLU A 310 -39.80 14.42 18.72
C GLU A 310 -40.25 15.30 17.56
N LYS A 311 -41.51 15.08 17.23
CA LYS A 311 -42.40 15.72 16.26
C LYS A 311 -42.20 17.23 16.17
N PHE A 312 -42.11 17.79 14.97
CA PHE A 312 -42.90 18.96 14.58
C PHE A 312 -43.07 19.04 13.05
N VAL A 313 -44.28 19.37 12.65
CA VAL A 313 -44.85 19.40 11.29
C VAL A 313 -44.64 20.77 10.65
N SER A 314 -44.49 20.79 9.31
CA SER A 314 -44.55 21.91 8.36
C SER A 314 -43.56 23.07 8.61
N ASP A 315 -42.89 23.67 7.63
CA ASP A 315 -43.54 24.24 6.45
C ASP A 315 -42.55 24.53 5.29
N LYS A 316 -43.15 24.85 4.16
CA LYS A 316 -42.61 24.93 2.79
C LYS A 316 -42.23 26.38 2.41
N PHE A 317 -40.97 26.69 2.09
CA PHE A 317 -40.54 27.86 1.28
C PHE A 317 -39.09 27.61 0.79
N GLY A 318 -38.81 27.53 -0.53
CA GLY A 318 -38.59 28.65 -1.45
C GLY A 318 -37.08 28.86 -1.65
N ARG A 319 -36.44 28.17 -2.61
CA ARG A 319 -35.96 28.66 -3.92
C ARG A 319 -35.30 30.05 -3.93
N ASP A 320 -34.14 30.07 -4.59
CA ASP A 320 -33.37 31.20 -5.14
C ASP A 320 -32.46 31.99 -4.19
N LEU A 321 -31.15 31.93 -4.46
CA LEU A 321 -30.35 33.09 -4.90
C LEU A 321 -28.95 32.62 -5.36
N LEU A 322 -28.78 32.60 -6.69
CA LEU A 322 -27.49 32.71 -7.36
C LEU A 322 -26.93 34.13 -7.13
N ALA A 323 -25.61 34.27 -6.96
CA ALA A 323 -24.76 35.08 -7.85
C ALA A 323 -23.39 35.40 -7.23
N VAL A 324 -22.37 35.03 -7.99
CA VAL A 324 -20.98 35.50 -7.95
C VAL A 324 -20.90 36.93 -8.52
N PRO A 325 -19.88 37.71 -8.17
CA PRO A 325 -19.27 38.61 -9.15
C PRO A 325 -17.78 38.29 -9.39
N ASN A 326 -17.48 38.12 -10.68
CA ASN A 326 -16.15 38.15 -11.28
C ASN A 326 -15.47 39.51 -11.06
N ASN A 327 -14.14 39.51 -10.96
CA ASN A 327 -13.33 40.55 -11.56
C ASN A 327 -11.98 39.99 -12.03
N HIS A 328 -11.77 40.03 -13.34
CA HIS A 328 -10.48 39.89 -14.01
C HIS A 328 -9.76 41.24 -14.01
N ASN A 329 -8.43 41.23 -13.84
CA ASN A 329 -7.55 42.00 -14.71
C ASN A 329 -6.12 41.44 -14.71
N ASN A 330 -5.55 41.41 -15.92
CA ASN A 330 -4.25 40.85 -16.30
C ASN A 330 -3.08 41.79 -16.01
N GLY A 331 -1.87 41.23 -15.95
CA GLY A 331 -0.60 41.97 -16.10
C GLY A 331 0.63 41.11 -15.86
N GLU A 332 1.29 40.71 -16.95
CA GLU A 332 2.52 39.90 -17.03
C GLU A 332 3.79 40.64 -16.55
N THR A 333 4.78 39.92 -16.01
CA THR A 333 6.11 39.63 -16.61
C THR A 333 7.20 39.30 -15.57
N ASN A 334 8.02 38.30 -15.94
CA ASN A 334 9.43 38.04 -15.62
C ASN A 334 9.88 37.80 -14.16
N GLU A 335 10.32 36.56 -13.86
CA GLU A 335 11.74 36.17 -13.75
C GLU A 335 11.85 34.78 -13.10
N ILE A 336 12.73 33.93 -13.63
CA ILE A 336 13.04 32.57 -13.14
C ILE A 336 14.28 32.66 -12.25
N PRO A 337 14.23 32.26 -10.97
CA PRO A 337 15.42 31.88 -10.24
C PRO A 337 15.53 30.35 -10.20
N HIS A 338 16.61 29.86 -10.80
CA HIS A 338 17.20 28.57 -10.47
C HIS A 338 17.44 28.48 -8.95
N LEU A 339 16.89 27.48 -8.28
CA LEU A 339 17.27 27.13 -6.91
C LEU A 339 17.55 25.63 -6.74
N GLU A 340 18.50 25.40 -5.86
CA GLU A 340 19.42 24.29 -5.80
C GLU A 340 18.82 22.95 -5.37
N ARG A 341 19.52 21.89 -5.82
CA ARG A 341 19.31 20.49 -5.51
C ARG A 341 19.63 20.24 -4.02
N SER A 342 18.63 20.19 -3.16
CA SER A 342 18.85 19.87 -1.74
C SER A 342 19.16 18.38 -1.55
N GLN A 343 20.30 18.12 -0.93
CA GLN A 343 20.92 16.81 -0.67
C GLN A 343 20.26 16.02 0.48
N ALA A 344 18.92 16.07 0.63
CA ALA A 344 18.25 15.46 1.78
C ALA A 344 17.81 13.98 1.59
N ASN A 345 17.98 13.40 0.40
CA ASN A 345 17.41 12.08 0.07
C ASN A 345 18.44 10.97 -0.19
N GLN A 346 19.63 11.02 0.42
CA GLN A 346 20.60 9.92 0.37
C GLN A 346 20.79 9.16 1.69
N MET A 347 20.04 9.47 2.77
CA MET A 347 20.30 8.88 4.10
C MET A 347 19.23 7.93 4.66
N THR A 348 18.28 7.43 3.86
CA THR A 348 17.25 6.49 4.39
C THR A 348 17.18 5.13 3.70
N THR A 349 18.06 4.83 2.74
CA THR A 349 18.12 3.50 2.11
C THR A 349 19.07 2.52 2.81
N ASP A 350 20.00 2.98 3.66
CA ASP A 350 21.10 2.14 4.16
C ASP A 350 21.01 1.76 5.65
N LEU A 351 19.97 2.18 6.38
CA LEU A 351 19.85 1.88 7.82
C LEU A 351 19.07 0.58 8.14
N HIS A 352 18.44 -0.06 7.16
CA HIS A 352 17.67 -1.30 7.37
C HIS A 352 18.46 -2.60 7.17
N SER A 353 19.75 -2.56 6.81
CA SER A 353 20.53 -3.78 6.52
C SER A 353 21.66 -4.09 7.50
N LYS A 354 21.73 -3.46 8.67
CA LYS A 354 22.78 -3.74 9.67
C LYS A 354 22.23 -3.79 11.10
N SER A 355 21.57 -4.89 11.45
CA SER A 355 21.52 -5.33 12.85
C SER A 355 21.08 -6.79 12.93
N CYS A 356 22.01 -7.72 12.72
CA CYS A 356 21.99 -9.07 13.27
C CYS A 356 23.32 -9.78 12.95
N SER A 357 24.31 -9.63 13.82
CA SER A 357 25.37 -10.60 14.03
C SER A 357 26.07 -10.31 15.36
N ASP A 358 26.31 -11.37 16.12
CA ASP A 358 26.65 -11.45 17.53
C ASP A 358 27.79 -10.58 18.06
N LEU A 359 27.67 -10.24 19.34
CA LEU A 359 28.73 -9.66 20.18
C LEU A 359 29.45 -10.77 20.96
N SER A 360 30.79 -10.80 20.91
CA SER A 360 31.63 -10.95 22.11
C SER A 360 33.04 -10.37 21.86
N PRO A 361 33.79 -9.96 22.91
CA PRO A 361 34.52 -8.69 22.91
C PRO A 361 36.05 -8.83 22.92
N LEU A 362 36.73 -7.75 22.52
CA LEU A 362 37.97 -7.17 23.09
C LEU A 362 38.98 -6.68 22.04
N ARG A 363 39.36 -5.43 22.28
CA ARG A 363 40.69 -4.81 22.15
C ARG A 363 41.08 -4.08 20.85
N LYS A 364 41.36 -2.80 21.12
CA LYS A 364 42.46 -1.94 20.68
C LYS A 364 42.28 -1.20 19.35
N ARG A 365 42.25 0.14 19.51
CA ARG A 365 42.55 1.17 18.51
C ARG A 365 43.69 0.72 17.59
N ALA A 366 43.44 0.75 16.28
CA ALA A 366 44.47 0.71 15.25
C ALA A 366 44.10 1.66 14.11
N SER A 367 45.16 2.27 13.59
CA SER A 367 45.28 3.35 12.60
C SER A 367 44.44 3.18 11.31
N THR A 368 44.11 4.35 10.73
CA THR A 368 43.53 4.62 9.41
C THR A 368 44.23 3.92 8.23
N ASP A 369 45.44 3.40 8.38
CA ASP A 369 46.18 2.70 7.32
C ASP A 369 45.68 1.26 7.01
N SER A 370 44.94 0.64 7.93
CA SER A 370 44.42 -0.73 7.72
C SER A 370 43.19 -0.80 6.81
N TYR A 371 42.53 0.33 6.56
CA TYR A 371 41.27 0.38 5.83
C TYR A 371 41.46 0.53 4.31
N GLU A 372 42.56 1.16 3.88
CA GLU A 372 42.92 1.28 2.45
C GLU A 372 43.51 -0.03 1.92
N THR A 373 44.38 -0.68 2.69
CA THR A 373 44.98 -1.98 2.32
C THR A 373 43.95 -3.10 2.16
N ASP A 374 42.85 -3.09 2.93
CA ASP A 374 41.76 -4.08 2.82
C ASP A 374 40.80 -3.79 1.63
N LYS A 375 40.68 -2.53 1.22
CA LYS A 375 39.94 -2.15 -0.02
C LYS A 375 40.72 -2.50 -1.27
N GLU A 376 42.02 -2.24 -1.29
CA GLU A 376 42.89 -2.56 -2.43
C GLU A 376 43.01 -4.07 -2.64
N THR A 377 43.13 -4.86 -1.58
CA THR A 377 43.13 -6.33 -1.69
C THR A 377 41.79 -6.90 -2.14
N LYS A 378 40.65 -6.32 -1.73
CA LYS A 378 39.31 -6.68 -2.26
C LYS A 378 39.16 -6.30 -3.72
N HIS A 379 39.67 -5.14 -4.14
CA HIS A 379 39.65 -4.70 -5.54
C HIS A 379 40.55 -5.58 -6.41
N ALA A 380 41.74 -5.96 -5.95
CA ALA A 380 42.65 -6.84 -6.65
C ALA A 380 42.07 -8.26 -6.84
N LYS A 381 41.42 -8.81 -5.80
CA LYS A 381 40.71 -10.09 -5.87
C LYS A 381 39.53 -10.04 -6.86
N ARG A 382 38.79 -8.93 -6.90
CA ARG A 382 37.69 -8.74 -7.86
C ARG A 382 38.20 -8.63 -9.30
N LYS A 383 39.29 -7.90 -9.53
CA LYS A 383 39.94 -7.76 -10.85
C LYS A 383 40.45 -9.11 -11.38
N LYS A 384 41.14 -9.89 -10.54
CA LYS A 384 41.63 -11.24 -10.89
C LYS A 384 40.48 -12.21 -11.23
N ARG A 385 39.32 -12.08 -10.55
CA ARG A 385 38.12 -12.88 -10.84
C ARG A 385 37.48 -12.50 -12.18
N ILE A 386 37.44 -11.21 -12.51
CA ILE A 386 36.94 -10.71 -13.81
C ILE A 386 37.85 -11.14 -14.96
N GLU A 387 39.17 -11.06 -14.79
CA GLU A 387 40.14 -11.53 -15.79
C GLU A 387 40.04 -13.05 -16.00
N GLY A 388 39.88 -13.83 -14.93
CA GLY A 388 39.61 -15.26 -15.02
C GLY A 388 38.30 -15.60 -15.75
N MET A 389 37.26 -14.78 -15.59
CA MET A 389 36.00 -14.93 -16.34
C MET A 389 36.18 -14.57 -17.82
N ARG A 390 36.92 -13.49 -18.14
CA ARG A 390 37.23 -13.10 -19.52
C ARG A 390 38.04 -14.17 -20.24
N ALA A 391 39.05 -14.76 -19.58
CA ALA A 391 39.84 -15.85 -20.15
C ALA A 391 38.97 -17.11 -20.45
N ARG A 392 37.99 -17.41 -19.59
CA ARG A 392 37.04 -18.52 -19.82
C ARG A 392 36.09 -18.22 -20.98
N LEU A 393 35.64 -16.97 -21.13
CA LEU A 393 34.82 -16.55 -22.26
C LEU A 393 35.58 -16.65 -23.59
N LEU A 394 36.84 -16.20 -23.63
CA LEU A 394 37.72 -16.35 -24.80
C LEU A 394 37.98 -17.82 -25.16
N LYS A 395 38.07 -18.70 -24.15
CA LYS A 395 38.20 -20.15 -24.34
C LYS A 395 36.91 -20.78 -24.88
N CYS A 396 35.74 -20.32 -24.42
CA CYS A 396 34.44 -20.71 -24.97
C CYS A 396 34.20 -20.18 -26.38
N GLU A 397 34.70 -18.98 -26.70
CA GLU A 397 34.57 -18.38 -28.03
C GLU A 397 35.48 -19.08 -29.06
N SER A 398 36.67 -19.49 -28.63
CA SER A 398 37.56 -20.37 -29.39
C SER A 398 36.95 -21.77 -29.61
N ALA A 399 36.26 -22.30 -28.59
CA ALA A 399 35.52 -23.56 -28.71
C ALA A 399 34.30 -23.44 -29.64
N ARG A 400 33.62 -22.28 -29.63
CA ARG A 400 32.49 -21.96 -30.53
C ARG A 400 32.92 -21.83 -31.98
N LYS A 401 34.09 -21.22 -32.26
CA LYS A 401 34.68 -21.19 -33.61
C LYS A 401 35.07 -22.58 -34.11
N LYS A 402 35.58 -23.46 -33.24
CA LYS A 402 35.83 -24.89 -33.55
C LYS A 402 34.54 -25.66 -33.86
N TRP A 403 33.46 -25.39 -33.12
CA TRP A 403 32.14 -26.01 -33.34
C TRP A 403 31.46 -25.54 -34.62
N HIS A 404 31.60 -24.27 -34.99
CA HIS A 404 31.06 -23.75 -36.26
C HIS A 404 31.71 -24.38 -37.49
N HIS A 405 32.96 -24.81 -37.43
CA HIS A 405 33.58 -25.59 -38.50
C HIS A 405 33.07 -27.04 -38.58
N MET A 406 32.51 -27.59 -37.50
CA MET A 406 31.91 -28.94 -37.50
C MET A 406 30.43 -28.96 -37.92
N THR A 407 29.74 -27.81 -37.94
CA THR A 407 28.29 -27.73 -38.16
C THR A 407 27.86 -27.40 -39.59
N ILE A 408 28.78 -27.43 -40.56
CA ILE A 408 28.41 -27.37 -42.00
C ILE A 408 27.80 -28.72 -42.49
N GLY A 409 27.66 -29.72 -41.61
CA GLY A 409 27.33 -31.08 -42.03
C GLY A 409 26.12 -31.80 -41.40
N CYS A 410 25.28 -31.19 -40.55
CA CYS A 410 24.10 -31.90 -40.02
C CYS A 410 23.02 -30.98 -39.43
N THR A 411 21.80 -31.05 -39.96
CA THR A 411 20.59 -30.39 -39.44
C THR A 411 19.88 -31.30 -38.44
N GLY A 412 19.84 -30.92 -37.16
CA GLY A 412 19.11 -31.66 -36.12
C GLY A 412 18.75 -30.82 -34.90
N ILE A 413 17.64 -31.19 -34.26
CA ILE A 413 16.86 -30.52 -33.19
C ILE A 413 17.68 -30.16 -31.93
N GLY A 414 18.92 -30.64 -31.77
CA GLY A 414 19.79 -30.27 -30.65
C GLY A 414 20.26 -28.82 -30.64
N CYS A 415 20.32 -28.15 -31.80
CA CYS A 415 20.84 -26.78 -31.90
C CYS A 415 19.90 -25.71 -31.32
N THR A 416 18.58 -25.96 -31.30
CA THR A 416 17.60 -25.02 -30.76
C THR A 416 17.63 -24.98 -29.23
N CYS A 417 17.79 -26.13 -28.56
CA CYS A 417 17.92 -26.18 -27.11
C CYS A 417 19.20 -25.50 -26.58
N ALA A 418 20.31 -25.64 -27.31
CA ALA A 418 21.57 -24.98 -26.94
C ALA A 418 21.50 -23.45 -27.12
N ALA A 419 20.81 -22.96 -28.17
CA ALA A 419 20.61 -21.53 -28.38
C ALA A 419 19.76 -20.88 -27.28
N VAL A 420 18.72 -21.58 -26.81
CA VAL A 420 17.86 -21.12 -25.70
C VAL A 420 18.63 -21.07 -24.39
N ALA A 421 19.47 -22.06 -24.10
CA ALA A 421 20.30 -22.08 -22.89
C ALA A 421 21.34 -20.93 -22.87
N VAL A 422 21.93 -20.61 -24.02
CA VAL A 422 22.87 -19.49 -24.15
C VAL A 422 22.16 -18.14 -24.02
N ALA A 423 20.97 -17.99 -24.61
CA ALA A 423 20.16 -16.78 -24.44
C ALA A 423 19.74 -16.56 -22.98
N PHE A 424 19.37 -17.64 -22.27
CA PHE A 424 19.05 -17.60 -20.85
C PHE A 424 20.28 -17.23 -19.98
N ALA A 425 21.45 -17.76 -20.31
CA ALA A 425 22.69 -17.40 -19.61
C ALA A 425 23.08 -15.94 -19.83
N VAL A 426 22.91 -15.41 -21.06
CA VAL A 426 23.16 -13.98 -21.37
C VAL A 426 22.16 -13.08 -20.65
N TYR A 427 20.89 -13.47 -20.57
CA TYR A 427 19.85 -12.76 -19.81
C TYR A 427 20.19 -12.69 -18.31
N CYS A 428 20.61 -13.80 -17.72
CA CYS A 428 21.02 -13.86 -16.32
C CYS A 428 22.26 -13.01 -16.03
N ILE A 429 23.23 -12.95 -16.97
CA ILE A 429 24.41 -12.08 -16.83
C ILE A 429 24.01 -10.60 -16.90
N TYR A 430 23.15 -10.22 -17.85
CA TYR A 430 22.68 -8.84 -18.00
C TYR A 430 21.92 -8.33 -16.76
N ARG A 431 21.12 -9.20 -16.13
CA ARG A 431 20.39 -8.96 -14.86
C ARG A 431 21.28 -8.85 -13.63
N LEU A 432 22.51 -9.35 -13.67
CA LEU A 432 23.46 -9.31 -12.55
C LEU A 432 24.47 -8.17 -12.68
N THR A 433 24.56 -7.54 -13.85
CA THR A 433 25.44 -6.40 -14.14
C THR A 433 24.71 -5.06 -14.23
N SER A 434 23.37 -5.08 -14.26
CA SER A 434 22.48 -3.91 -14.12
C SER A 434 21.87 -3.91 -12.73
#